data_AF-A0A2K9P173-F1
#
_entry.id   AF-A0A2K9P173-F1
#
_cell.length_a   1.000
_cell.length_b   1.000
_cell.length_c   1.000
_cell.angle_alpha   90.00
_cell.angle_beta   90.00
_cell.angle_gamma   90.00
#
_symmetry.space_group_name_H-M   'P 1'
#
loop_
_entity.id
_entity.type
_entity.pdbx_description
1 polymer ?
#
loop_
_entity_poly.entity_id
_entity_poly.type
_entity_poly.pdbx_seq_one_letter_code
_entity_poly.pdbx_strand_id
1 'polypeptide(L)' 'MNALWDLLRDYAGCPPIAVKITGIETMPKDLQNYMDKVLEVFIDVHGEVPQIHFEVIS' A
#
# COMPACT_ATOMS: atom_id res chain seq x y z
N MET A 1 -7.79 6.89 5.54
CA MET A 1 -7.39 5.48 5.77
C MET A 1 -8.50 4.53 5.34
N ASN A 2 -9.74 4.63 5.84
CA ASN A 2 -10.81 3.67 5.49
C ASN A 2 -11.13 3.57 3.98
N ALA A 3 -11.21 4.67 3.24
CA ALA A 3 -11.54 4.60 1.81
C ALA A 3 -10.47 3.90 0.92
N LEU A 4 -9.20 3.93 1.33
CA LEU A 4 -8.12 3.23 0.61
C LEU A 4 -8.20 1.72 0.87
N TRP A 5 -8.48 1.36 2.13
CA TRP A 5 -8.73 -0.01 2.54
C TRP A 5 -9.91 -0.62 1.78
N ASP A 6 -11.05 0.07 1.79
CA ASP A 6 -12.28 -0.38 1.13
C ASP A 6 -12.03 -0.61 -0.37
N LEU A 7 -11.32 0.31 -1.03
CA LEU A 7 -10.99 0.20 -2.46
C LEU A 7 -10.08 -1.00 -2.78
N LEU A 8 -9.06 -1.27 -1.95
CA LEU A 8 -8.13 -2.36 -2.19
C LEU A 8 -8.77 -3.72 -1.89
N ARG A 9 -9.65 -3.78 -0.90
CA ARG A 9 -10.39 -4.99 -0.54
C ARG A 9 -11.41 -5.38 -1.61
N ASP A 10 -12.15 -4.41 -2.15
CA ASP A 10 -13.12 -4.65 -3.22
C ASP A 10 -12.45 -5.08 -4.54
N TYR A 11 -11.14 -4.87 -4.67
CA TYR A 11 -10.33 -5.31 -5.80
C TYR A 11 -10.03 -6.81 -5.82
N ALA A 12 -10.52 -7.58 -4.83
CA ALA A 12 -10.28 -9.02 -4.67
C ALA A 12 -10.80 -9.93 -5.82
N GLY A 13 -11.40 -9.37 -6.88
CA GLY A 13 -11.84 -10.09 -8.09
C GLY A 13 -10.96 -9.92 -9.33
N CYS A 14 -9.92 -9.07 -9.29
CA CYS A 14 -9.01 -8.82 -10.41
C CYS A 14 -7.78 -9.75 -10.39
N PRO A 15 -7.12 -9.96 -11.55
CA PRO A 15 -5.87 -10.73 -11.64
C PRO A 15 -4.80 -10.16 -10.69
N PRO A 16 -3.78 -10.96 -10.29
CA PRO A 16 -2.75 -10.52 -9.36
C PRO A 16 -2.13 -9.16 -9.75
N ILE A 17 -2.00 -8.26 -8.77
CA ILE A 17 -1.56 -6.88 -9.00
C ILE A 17 -0.26 -6.66 -8.24
N ALA A 18 0.72 -6.08 -8.93
CA ALA A 18 1.94 -5.59 -8.31
C ALA A 18 1.87 -4.06 -8.21
N VAL A 19 1.96 -3.54 -6.99
CA VAL A 19 2.01 -2.10 -6.68
C VAL A 19 3.45 -1.76 -6.30
N LYS A 20 4.10 -0.93 -7.11
CA LYS A 20 5.46 -0.44 -6.85
C LYS A 20 5.41 0.94 -6.21
N ILE A 21 6.09 1.08 -5.08
CA ILE A 21 6.14 2.33 -4.31
C ILE A 21 7.58 2.81 -4.30
N THR A 22 7.83 4.03 -4.80
CA THR A 22 9.17 4.57 -5.01
C THR A 22 9.33 5.94 -4.36
N GLY A 23 10.54 6.28 -3.93
CA GLY A 23 10.91 7.65 -3.57
C GLY A 23 10.50 8.10 -2.16
N ILE A 24 10.04 7.18 -1.29
CA ILE A 24 9.68 7.48 0.10
C ILE A 24 10.83 8.16 0.84
N GLU A 25 12.06 7.63 0.70
CA GLU A 25 13.24 8.14 1.39
C GLU A 25 13.62 9.58 1.00
N THR A 26 13.23 10.01 -0.20
CA THR A 26 13.51 11.36 -0.71
C THR A 26 12.46 12.40 -0.31
N MET A 27 11.35 11.96 0.31
CA MET A 27 10.28 12.87 0.71
C MET A 27 10.65 13.68 1.96
N PRO A 28 10.06 14.86 2.16
CA PRO A 28 10.05 15.56 3.44
C PRO A 28 9.61 14.67 4.61
N LYS A 29 10.21 14.84 5.79
CA LYS A 29 9.98 13.96 6.96
C LYS A 29 8.52 13.88 7.41
N ASP A 30 7.78 14.96 7.28
CA ASP A 30 6.34 15.01 7.58
C ASP A 30 5.52 14.12 6.62
N LEU A 31 5.92 14.07 5.35
CA LEU A 31 5.33 13.17 4.35
C LEU A 31 5.80 11.72 4.51
N GLN A 32 7.06 11.48 4.93
CA GLN A 32 7.54 10.15 5.30
C GLN A 32 6.69 9.55 6.42
N ASN A 33 6.50 10.30 7.52
CA ASN A 33 5.67 9.85 8.64
C ASN A 33 4.21 9.57 8.25
N TYR A 34 3.70 10.30 7.24
CA TYR A 34 2.37 10.02 6.69
C TYR A 34 2.38 8.74 5.84
N MET A 35 3.43 8.54 5.03
CA MET A 35 3.61 7.33 4.23
C MET A 35 3.75 6.08 5.08
N ASP A 36 4.39 6.13 6.24
CA ASP A 36 4.47 4.99 7.15
C ASP A 36 3.07 4.46 7.53
N LYS A 37 2.11 5.36 7.81
CA LYS A 37 0.71 5.00 8.08
C LYS A 37 0.00 4.40 6.86
N VAL A 38 0.40 4.79 5.66
CA VAL A 38 -0.14 4.23 4.41
C VAL A 38 0.44 2.83 4.16
N LEU A 39 1.72 2.62 4.45
CA LEU A 39 2.37 1.31 4.36
C LEU A 39 1.76 0.30 5.35
N GLU A 40 1.43 0.72 6.57
CA GLU A 40 0.68 -0.11 7.53
C GLU A 40 -0.63 -0.64 6.93
N VAL A 41 -1.40 0.23 6.26
CA VAL A 41 -2.64 -0.18 5.56
C VAL A 41 -2.35 -1.20 4.46
N PHE A 42 -1.26 -1.05 3.70
CA PHE A 42 -0.89 -2.01 2.67
C PHE A 42 -0.49 -3.38 3.24
N ILE A 43 0.19 -3.40 4.40
CA ILE A 43 0.51 -4.64 5.11
C ILE A 43 -0.76 -5.37 5.55
N ASP A 44 -1.71 -4.62 6.12
CA ASP A 44 -3.00 -5.18 6.50
C ASP A 44 -3.72 -5.75 5.26
N VAL A 45 -3.67 -5.07 4.11
CA VAL A 45 -4.38 -5.48 2.88
C VAL A 45 -3.79 -6.77 2.37
N HIS A 46 -2.46 -6.89 2.40
CA HIS A 46 -1.78 -8.09 1.96
C HIS A 46 -2.19 -9.33 2.77
N GLY A 47 -2.50 -9.15 4.06
CA GLY A 47 -3.02 -10.22 4.92
C GLY A 47 -4.40 -10.73 4.51
N GLU A 48 -5.28 -9.85 4.01
CA GLU A 48 -6.64 -10.21 3.57
C GLU A 48 -6.75 -10.53 2.07
N VAL A 49 -5.88 -9.95 1.25
CA VAL A 49 -5.93 -9.96 -0.22
C VAL A 49 -4.52 -10.26 -0.78
N PRO A 50 -4.05 -11.52 -0.66
CA PRO A 50 -2.67 -11.89 -0.99
C PRO A 50 -2.34 -11.80 -2.48
N GLN A 51 -3.35 -11.65 -3.35
CA GLN A 51 -3.13 -11.39 -4.78
C GLN A 51 -2.54 -10.00 -5.07
N ILE A 52 -2.62 -9.06 -4.12
CA ILE A 52 -2.02 -7.74 -4.22
C ILE A 52 -0.64 -7.79 -3.55
N HIS A 53 0.40 -7.52 -4.33
CA HIS A 53 1.80 -7.50 -3.90
C HIS A 53 2.30 -6.07 -3.89
N PHE A 54 2.85 -5.63 -2.76
CA PHE A 54 3.44 -4.31 -2.60
C PHE A 54 4.96 -4.43 -2.60
N GLU A 55 5.63 -3.71 -3.49
CA GLU A 55 7.09 -3.64 -3.58
C GLU A 55 7.53 -2.20 -3.27
N VAL A 56 8.21 -2.01 -2.14
CA VAL A 56 8.86 -0.73 -1.82
C VAL A 56 10.26 -0.76 -2.45
N ILE A 57 10.52 0.21 -3.31
CA ILE A 57 11.80 0.35 -4.03
C ILE A 57 12.43 1.67 -3.56
N SER A 58 13.58 1.54 -2.90
CA SER A 58 14.44 2.65 -2.49
C SER A 58 15.34 3.10 -3.65
#